data_AF-A9WNH2-F1
#
_entry.id   AF-A9WNH2-F1
#
_cell.length_a   1.000
_cell.length_b   1.000
_cell.length_c   1.000
_cell.angle_alpha   90.00
_cell.angle_beta   90.00
_cell.angle_gamma   90.00
#
_symmetry.space_group_name_H-M   'P 1'
#
loop_
_entity.id
_entity.type
_entity.pdbx_description
1 polymer ?
#
loop_
_entity_poly.entity_id
_entity_poly.type
_entity_poly.pdbx_seq_one_letter_code
_entity_poly.pdbx_strand_id
1 'polypeptide(L)'
;MELLWFLRGDSNVHWLQENGVKIWNEWADDDGELGPVYGVQWRSWPTPDGQHIDQIASLIEALKANPDSRRHIVSAWNVAELSKMALPPCHAFFQFYVADGKLSCQLYQRSADMFLGVPFNIASYALLALMVAQQVGLEPGEFIWTGGDTHIYDDHLAQVEEQLSREPFPYPSLRINRKPTSIFDYNFEDFEVLNYQHHATIKAPIAV
;
A
#
# COMPACT_ATOMS: atom_id res chain seq x y z
N MET A 1 6.19 -7.78 1.62
CA MET A 1 5.50 -8.89 0.93
C MET A 1 4.20 -8.44 0.29
N GLU A 2 3.20 -7.99 1.06
CA GLU A 2 1.91 -7.54 0.52
C GLU A 2 2.03 -6.51 -0.63
N LEU A 3 2.85 -5.47 -0.47
CA LEU A 3 3.05 -4.49 -1.54
C LEU A 3 3.60 -5.12 -2.84
N LEU A 4 4.49 -6.11 -2.73
CA LEU A 4 5.00 -6.83 -3.90
C LEU A 4 3.88 -7.64 -4.55
N TRP A 5 3.01 -8.26 -3.76
CA TRP A 5 1.82 -8.97 -4.25
C TRP A 5 0.84 -8.03 -4.98
N PHE A 6 0.57 -6.82 -4.44
CA PHE A 6 -0.20 -5.80 -5.17
C PHE A 6 0.46 -5.41 -6.49
N LEU A 7 1.78 -5.20 -6.49
CA LEU A 7 2.53 -4.82 -7.70
C LEU A 7 2.59 -5.95 -8.73
N ARG A 8 2.43 -7.22 -8.34
CA ARG A 8 2.29 -8.35 -9.27
C ARG A 8 0.94 -8.38 -9.98
N GLY A 9 -0.08 -7.71 -9.42
CA GLY A 9 -1.44 -7.72 -9.94
C GLY A 9 -2.26 -8.92 -9.48
N ASP A 10 -1.76 -9.69 -8.53
CA ASP A 10 -2.39 -10.91 -8.01
C ASP A 10 -3.59 -10.55 -7.11
N SER A 11 -4.62 -11.41 -7.10
CA SER A 11 -5.79 -11.36 -6.20
C SER A 11 -5.94 -12.59 -5.31
N ASN A 12 -5.13 -13.62 -5.55
CA ASN A 12 -5.18 -14.87 -4.81
C ASN A 12 -4.16 -14.88 -3.66
N VAL A 13 -4.56 -15.36 -2.48
CA VAL A 13 -3.73 -15.35 -1.27
C VAL A 13 -2.64 -16.41 -1.25
N HIS A 14 -2.65 -17.41 -2.15
CA HIS A 14 -1.66 -18.50 -2.14
C HIS A 14 -0.22 -17.99 -2.20
N TRP A 15 0.06 -16.97 -3.02
CA TRP A 15 1.40 -16.38 -3.08
C TRP A 15 1.83 -15.79 -1.72
N LEU A 16 0.90 -15.13 -1.01
CA LEU A 16 1.17 -14.60 0.34
C LEU A 16 1.43 -15.74 1.33
N GLN A 17 0.61 -16.80 1.27
CA GLN A 17 0.71 -17.96 2.16
C GLN A 17 2.00 -18.75 1.96
N GLU A 18 2.43 -18.97 0.70
CA GLU A 18 3.72 -19.57 0.35
C GLU A 18 4.90 -18.77 0.92
N ASN A 19 4.71 -17.45 1.10
CA ASN A 19 5.67 -16.54 1.71
C ASN A 19 5.42 -16.28 3.21
N GLY A 20 4.60 -17.11 3.87
CA GLY A 20 4.35 -17.06 5.31
C GLY A 20 3.45 -15.91 5.78
N VAL A 21 2.81 -15.19 4.86
CA VAL A 21 1.91 -14.06 5.17
C VAL A 21 0.46 -14.53 5.18
N LYS A 22 -0.29 -14.15 6.23
CA LYS A 22 -1.67 -14.61 6.48
C LYS A 22 -2.70 -13.50 6.61
N ILE A 23 -2.31 -12.25 6.42
CA ILE A 23 -3.13 -11.06 6.72
C ILE A 23 -4.39 -10.89 5.85
N TRP A 24 -4.59 -11.74 4.85
CA TRP A 24 -5.73 -11.73 3.94
C TRP A 24 -6.60 -13.00 4.05
N ASN A 25 -6.22 -13.95 4.92
CA ASN A 25 -6.83 -15.28 4.95
C ASN A 25 -8.30 -15.25 5.36
N GLU A 26 -8.68 -14.34 6.25
CA GLU A 26 -10.04 -14.21 6.77
C GLU A 26 -11.05 -13.73 5.72
N TRP A 27 -10.58 -13.13 4.62
CA TRP A 27 -11.43 -12.61 3.54
C TRP A 27 -11.41 -13.49 2.28
N ALA A 28 -10.49 -14.44 2.17
CA ALA A 28 -10.37 -15.29 1.00
C ALA A 28 -11.46 -16.37 0.99
N ASP A 29 -11.93 -16.75 -0.21
CA ASP A 29 -12.79 -17.93 -0.36
C ASP A 29 -12.00 -19.24 -0.28
N ASP A 30 -12.69 -20.38 -0.44
CA ASP A 30 -12.10 -21.73 -0.33
C ASP A 30 -10.98 -21.99 -1.35
N ASP A 31 -10.95 -21.26 -2.47
CA ASP A 31 -9.92 -21.34 -3.52
C ASP A 31 -8.82 -20.26 -3.35
N GLY A 32 -8.92 -19.45 -2.31
CA GLY A 32 -7.97 -18.39 -1.98
C GLY A 32 -8.19 -17.08 -2.73
N GLU A 33 -9.32 -16.91 -3.43
CA GLU A 33 -9.62 -15.71 -4.19
C GLU A 33 -10.21 -14.60 -3.31
N LEU A 34 -9.80 -13.35 -3.60
CA LEU A 34 -10.36 -12.14 -2.97
C LEU A 34 -11.24 -11.33 -3.94
N GLY A 35 -11.39 -11.81 -5.18
CA GLY A 35 -11.97 -11.04 -6.27
C GLY A 35 -11.04 -9.91 -6.74
N PRO A 36 -11.56 -8.91 -7.48
CA PRO A 36 -10.75 -7.91 -8.18
C PRO A 36 -10.29 -6.78 -7.23
N VAL A 37 -9.56 -7.12 -6.17
CA VAL A 37 -9.02 -6.18 -5.18
C VAL A 37 -7.83 -5.38 -5.73
N TYR A 38 -6.99 -4.80 -4.86
CA TYR A 38 -5.97 -3.81 -5.20
C TYR A 38 -5.07 -4.19 -6.37
N GLY A 39 -4.45 -5.38 -6.36
CA GLY A 39 -3.53 -5.80 -7.42
C GLY A 39 -4.18 -5.76 -8.81
N VAL A 40 -5.39 -6.31 -8.91
CA VAL A 40 -6.18 -6.32 -10.15
C VAL A 40 -6.50 -4.89 -10.60
N GLN A 41 -6.94 -4.01 -9.69
CA GLN A 41 -7.23 -2.63 -10.08
C GLN A 41 -5.98 -1.86 -10.48
N TRP A 42 -4.83 -2.10 -9.83
CA TRP A 42 -3.58 -1.41 -10.10
C TRP A 42 -2.95 -1.83 -11.43
N ARG A 43 -3.03 -3.11 -11.78
CA ARG A 43 -2.30 -3.69 -12.92
C ARG A 43 -3.18 -4.07 -14.11
N SER A 44 -4.49 -4.27 -13.89
CA SER A 44 -5.40 -4.86 -14.86
C SER A 44 -6.82 -4.26 -14.75
N TRP A 45 -6.95 -2.94 -14.58
CA TRP A 45 -8.26 -2.29 -14.46
C TRP A 45 -9.11 -2.55 -15.72
N PRO A 46 -10.28 -3.21 -15.63
CA PRO A 46 -11.08 -3.58 -16.79
C PRO A 46 -11.79 -2.36 -17.40
N THR A 47 -11.84 -2.30 -18.73
CA THR A 47 -12.56 -1.26 -19.49
C THR A 47 -13.82 -1.82 -20.15
N PRO A 48 -14.82 -0.98 -20.48
CA PRO A 48 -16.08 -1.43 -21.10
C PRO A 48 -15.92 -2.13 -22.46
N ASP A 49 -14.82 -1.88 -23.17
CA ASP A 49 -14.47 -2.51 -24.45
C ASP A 49 -13.63 -3.79 -24.30
N GLY A 50 -13.47 -4.30 -23.07
CA GLY A 50 -12.79 -5.56 -22.77
C GLY A 50 -11.26 -5.46 -22.74
N GLN A 51 -10.69 -4.26 -22.73
CA GLN A 51 -9.27 -4.04 -22.49
C GLN A 51 -8.98 -3.94 -20.98
N HIS A 52 -7.68 -3.85 -20.66
CA HIS A 52 -7.20 -3.61 -19.30
C HIS A 52 -6.21 -2.45 -19.26
N ILE A 53 -6.26 -1.67 -18.19
CA ILE A 53 -5.34 -0.55 -17.93
C ILE A 53 -4.40 -0.92 -16.79
N ASP A 54 -3.09 -0.91 -17.06
CA ASP A 54 -2.04 -0.97 -16.06
C ASP A 54 -1.75 0.45 -15.55
N GLN A 55 -2.37 0.80 -14.42
CA GLN A 55 -2.26 2.14 -13.83
C GLN A 55 -0.85 2.40 -13.27
N ILE A 56 -0.17 1.38 -12.73
CA ILE A 56 1.19 1.53 -12.19
C ILE A 56 2.21 1.73 -13.31
N ALA A 57 2.12 0.95 -14.39
CA ALA A 57 3.01 1.15 -15.54
C ALA A 57 2.78 2.54 -16.17
N SER A 58 1.51 2.93 -16.35
CA SER A 58 1.15 4.25 -16.87
C SER A 58 1.66 5.39 -15.97
N LEU A 59 1.57 5.24 -14.65
CA LEU A 59 2.10 6.19 -13.68
C LEU A 59 3.61 6.37 -13.83
N ILE A 60 4.38 5.28 -13.90
CA ILE A 60 5.84 5.34 -14.01
C ILE A 60 6.27 6.07 -15.29
N GLU A 61 5.64 5.76 -16.41
CA GLU A 61 5.95 6.42 -17.68
C GLU A 61 5.49 7.89 -17.68
N ALA A 62 4.33 8.19 -17.11
CA ALA A 62 3.85 9.56 -16.97
C ALA A 62 4.77 10.42 -16.10
N LEU A 63 5.27 9.90 -14.97
CA LEU A 63 6.20 10.60 -14.09
C LEU A 63 7.52 10.94 -14.78
N LYS A 64 8.07 10.01 -15.58
CA LYS A 64 9.30 10.25 -16.37
C LYS A 64 9.08 11.28 -17.47
N ALA A 65 7.93 11.22 -18.15
CA ALA A 65 7.65 12.07 -19.30
C ALA A 65 7.19 13.49 -18.92
N ASN A 66 6.41 13.63 -17.84
CA ASN A 66 5.85 14.90 -17.39
C ASN A 66 5.66 14.91 -15.86
N PRO A 67 6.73 15.17 -15.09
CA PRO A 67 6.67 15.15 -13.62
C PRO A 67 5.71 16.20 -13.03
N ASP A 68 5.47 17.32 -13.72
CA ASP A 68 4.61 18.42 -13.25
C ASP A 68 3.11 18.14 -13.40
N SER A 69 2.74 17.00 -13.98
CA SER A 69 1.34 16.63 -14.17
C SER A 69 0.60 16.54 -12.84
N ARG A 70 -0.60 17.11 -12.81
CA ARG A 70 -1.54 17.01 -11.69
C ARG A 70 -2.43 15.76 -11.77
N ARG A 71 -2.03 14.77 -12.57
CA ARG A 71 -2.83 13.58 -12.93
C ARG A 71 -2.08 12.26 -12.74
N HIS A 72 -1.02 12.26 -11.94
CA HIS A 72 -0.30 11.03 -11.54
C HIS A 72 -1.11 10.27 -10.49
N ILE A 73 -2.07 9.50 -10.94
CA ILE A 73 -3.25 9.06 -10.19
C ILE A 73 -3.41 7.56 -10.37
N VAL A 74 -3.57 6.81 -9.27
CA VAL A 74 -3.95 5.38 -9.29
C VAL A 74 -5.16 5.14 -8.37
N SER A 75 -6.21 4.53 -8.92
CA SER A 75 -7.45 4.23 -8.19
C SER A 75 -7.65 2.73 -8.02
N ALA A 76 -8.02 2.32 -6.81
CA ALA A 76 -8.59 0.99 -6.56
C ALA A 76 -10.13 1.03 -6.58
N TRP A 77 -10.75 2.22 -6.60
CA TRP A 77 -12.20 2.37 -6.46
C TRP A 77 -12.96 2.15 -7.77
N ASN A 78 -13.05 0.90 -8.21
CA ASN A 78 -13.81 0.52 -9.39
C ASN A 78 -15.26 0.20 -9.05
N VAL A 79 -16.14 1.18 -9.29
CA VAL A 79 -17.58 1.11 -8.96
C VAL A 79 -18.27 -0.14 -9.55
N ALA A 80 -17.87 -0.56 -10.75
CA ALA A 80 -18.48 -1.72 -11.42
C ALA A 80 -18.04 -3.07 -10.83
N GLU A 81 -16.92 -3.10 -10.10
CA GLU A 81 -16.33 -4.31 -9.55
C GLU A 81 -16.49 -4.43 -8.03
N LEU A 82 -16.93 -3.38 -7.32
CA LEU A 82 -17.01 -3.35 -5.84
C LEU A 82 -17.76 -4.55 -5.24
N SER A 83 -18.87 -4.97 -5.84
CA SER A 83 -19.69 -6.08 -5.32
C SER A 83 -19.05 -7.46 -5.49
N LYS A 84 -17.94 -7.55 -6.24
CA LYS A 84 -17.20 -8.79 -6.47
C LYS A 84 -15.95 -8.89 -5.59
N MET A 85 -15.59 -7.83 -4.87
CA MET A 85 -14.42 -7.79 -4.00
C MET A 85 -14.79 -8.34 -2.63
N ALA A 86 -13.93 -9.17 -2.04
CA ALA A 86 -14.10 -9.67 -0.68
C ALA A 86 -14.23 -8.53 0.35
N LEU A 87 -13.50 -7.44 0.12
CA LEU A 87 -13.66 -6.18 0.84
C LEU A 87 -13.44 -5.00 -0.11
N PRO A 88 -14.34 -3.99 -0.13
CA PRO A 88 -14.09 -2.77 -0.88
C PRO A 88 -12.79 -2.08 -0.43
N PRO A 89 -12.00 -1.47 -1.33
CA PRO A 89 -10.69 -0.91 -1.01
C PRO A 89 -10.75 0.12 0.11
N CYS A 90 -10.01 -0.09 1.21
CA CYS A 90 -9.88 0.89 2.29
C CYS A 90 -8.99 2.06 1.82
N HIS A 91 -7.84 1.74 1.23
CA HIS A 91 -6.96 2.70 0.56
C HIS A 91 -7.41 2.87 -0.90
N ALA A 92 -8.35 3.79 -1.10
CA ALA A 92 -9.18 3.85 -2.30
C ALA A 92 -8.47 4.48 -3.51
N PHE A 93 -7.64 5.50 -3.27
CA PHE A 93 -7.01 6.27 -4.33
C PHE A 93 -5.74 6.99 -3.82
N PHE A 94 -4.72 7.12 -4.67
CA PHE A 94 -3.50 7.87 -4.34
C PHE A 94 -2.94 8.65 -5.53
N GLN A 95 -2.33 9.79 -5.22
CA GLN A 95 -1.76 10.72 -6.19
C GLN A 95 -0.28 11.01 -5.89
N PHE A 96 0.54 11.04 -6.93
CA PHE A 96 1.93 11.50 -6.85
C PHE A 96 2.08 12.96 -7.29
N TYR A 97 3.08 13.62 -6.73
CA TYR A 97 3.45 14.98 -7.06
C TYR A 97 4.96 15.13 -7.05
N VAL A 98 5.50 15.95 -7.96
CA VAL A 98 6.93 16.25 -8.04
C VAL A 98 7.14 17.74 -7.91
N ALA A 99 8.03 18.13 -7.00
CA ALA A 99 8.53 19.49 -6.87
C ALA A 99 9.98 19.46 -6.38
N ASP A 100 10.83 20.35 -6.91
CA ASP A 100 12.24 20.49 -6.51
C ASP A 100 13.03 19.17 -6.53
N GLY A 101 12.74 18.31 -7.52
CA GLY A 101 13.37 17.00 -7.66
C GLY A 101 12.90 15.93 -6.66
N LYS A 102 11.87 16.24 -5.85
CA LYS A 102 11.32 15.35 -4.82
C LYS A 102 9.93 14.82 -5.19
N LEU A 103 9.73 13.52 -5.01
CA LEU A 103 8.48 12.81 -5.26
C LEU A 103 7.70 12.61 -3.97
N SER A 104 6.52 13.20 -3.90
CA SER A 104 5.57 13.03 -2.79
C SER A 104 4.40 12.17 -3.22
N CYS A 105 3.75 11.51 -2.25
CA CYS A 105 2.58 10.66 -2.46
C CYS A 105 1.48 11.03 -1.45
N GLN A 106 0.29 11.31 -1.94
CA GLN A 106 -0.90 11.45 -1.11
C GLN A 106 -1.80 10.24 -1.24
N LEU A 107 -2.20 9.64 -0.12
CA LEU A 107 -3.21 8.58 -0.06
C LEU A 107 -4.52 9.14 0.48
N TYR A 108 -5.64 8.80 -0.17
CA TYR A 108 -6.99 8.88 0.38
C TYR A 108 -7.45 7.49 0.84
N GLN A 109 -7.58 7.32 2.16
CA GLN A 109 -8.04 6.10 2.81
C GLN A 109 -9.44 6.31 3.38
N ARG A 110 -10.46 5.74 2.73
CA ARG A 110 -11.88 5.99 3.07
C ARG A 110 -12.30 5.48 4.46
N SER A 111 -11.59 4.47 4.98
CA SER A 111 -11.89 3.75 6.21
C SER A 111 -10.56 3.29 6.82
N ALA A 112 -10.31 3.67 8.07
CA ALA A 112 -9.01 3.51 8.71
C ALA A 112 -9.16 3.05 10.16
N ASP A 113 -8.87 1.76 10.37
CA ASP A 113 -8.57 1.23 11.70
C ASP A 113 -7.23 1.82 12.16
N MET A 114 -7.30 2.72 13.14
CA MET A 114 -6.14 3.45 13.64
C MET A 114 -5.13 2.59 14.41
N PHE A 115 -5.56 1.47 14.99
CA PHE A 115 -4.70 0.65 15.84
C PHE A 115 -4.01 -0.46 15.04
N LEU A 116 -4.78 -1.26 14.30
CA LEU A 116 -4.20 -2.37 13.52
C LEU A 116 -3.84 -1.95 12.10
N GLY A 117 -4.70 -1.23 11.39
CA GLY A 117 -4.56 -1.01 9.94
C GLY A 117 -3.55 0.08 9.58
N VAL A 118 -3.74 1.29 10.11
CA VAL A 118 -2.98 2.49 9.73
C VAL A 118 -1.46 2.33 9.83
N PRO A 119 -0.88 1.67 10.85
CA PRO A 119 0.56 1.42 10.88
C PRO A 119 1.09 0.68 9.64
N PHE A 120 0.37 -0.34 9.15
CA PHE A 120 0.74 -1.05 7.92
C PHE A 120 0.51 -0.19 6.68
N ASN A 121 -0.59 0.57 6.64
CA ASN A 121 -0.89 1.43 5.49
C ASN A 121 0.16 2.52 5.29
N ILE A 122 0.60 3.19 6.37
CA ILE A 122 1.67 4.19 6.32
C ILE A 122 2.97 3.56 5.79
N ALA A 123 3.38 2.42 6.35
CA ALA A 123 4.61 1.73 5.93
C ALA A 123 4.55 1.29 4.46
N SER A 124 3.41 0.75 4.01
CA SER A 124 3.20 0.27 2.64
C SER A 124 3.32 1.40 1.62
N TYR A 125 2.65 2.54 1.86
CA TYR A 125 2.69 3.66 0.92
C TYR A 125 3.98 4.49 0.99
N ALA A 126 4.62 4.57 2.15
CA ALA A 126 5.97 5.12 2.24
C ALA A 126 6.97 4.28 1.44
N LEU A 127 6.88 2.94 1.54
CA LEU A 127 7.70 2.02 0.74
C LEU A 127 7.42 2.19 -0.76
N LEU A 128 6.15 2.25 -1.16
CA LEU A 128 5.76 2.49 -2.55
C LEU A 128 6.33 3.81 -3.08
N ALA A 129 6.24 4.90 -2.31
CA ALA A 129 6.80 6.19 -2.70
C ALA A 129 8.32 6.12 -2.91
N LEU A 130 9.03 5.42 -2.03
CA LEU A 130 10.47 5.19 -2.16
C LEU A 130 10.82 4.35 -3.41
N MET A 131 10.06 3.30 -3.68
CA MET A 131 10.23 2.45 -4.88
C MET A 131 10.00 3.25 -6.16
N VAL A 132 8.92 4.04 -6.22
CA VAL A 132 8.59 4.91 -7.36
C VAL A 132 9.69 5.95 -7.55
N ALA A 133 10.07 6.68 -6.49
CA ALA A 133 11.14 7.68 -6.53
C ALA A 133 12.44 7.10 -7.11
N GLN A 134 12.88 5.93 -6.62
CA GLN A 134 14.07 5.26 -7.15
C GLN A 134 13.94 4.91 -8.64
N GLN A 135 12.78 4.42 -9.08
CA GLN A 135 12.54 4.03 -10.48
C GLN A 135 12.53 5.22 -11.44
N VAL A 136 11.99 6.36 -11.01
CA VAL A 136 11.95 7.59 -11.84
C VAL A 136 13.14 8.53 -11.62
N GLY A 137 14.07 8.18 -10.71
CA GLY A 137 15.29 8.94 -10.48
C GLY A 137 15.09 10.24 -9.70
N LEU A 138 14.10 10.27 -8.81
CA LEU A 138 13.78 11.41 -7.94
C LEU A 138 14.16 11.11 -6.49
N GLU A 139 14.33 12.16 -5.70
CA GLU A 139 14.46 12.05 -4.25
C GLU A 139 13.09 11.81 -3.60
N PRO A 140 12.99 11.13 -2.45
CA PRO A 140 11.75 11.05 -1.72
C PRO A 140 11.38 12.41 -1.10
N GLY A 141 10.12 12.80 -1.28
CA GLY A 141 9.47 13.92 -0.64
C GLY A 141 8.61 13.48 0.54
N GLU A 142 7.36 13.92 0.57
CA GLU A 142 6.43 13.65 1.67
C GLU A 142 5.47 12.50 1.34
N PHE A 143 5.12 11.73 2.38
CA PHE A 143 3.93 10.90 2.35
C PHE A 143 2.81 11.61 3.11
N ILE A 144 1.74 11.96 2.41
CA ILE A 144 0.57 12.65 2.95
C ILE A 144 -0.56 11.65 3.11
N TRP A 145 -0.90 11.31 4.33
CA TRP A 145 -2.03 10.44 4.63
C TRP A 145 -3.30 11.26 4.84
N THR A 146 -4.39 10.90 4.14
CA THR A 146 -5.71 11.52 4.29
C THR A 146 -6.75 10.45 4.61
N GLY A 147 -7.33 10.50 5.81
CA GLY A 147 -8.40 9.60 6.25
C GLY A 147 -9.80 10.12 5.92
N GLY A 148 -10.70 9.21 5.59
CA GLY A 148 -12.15 9.42 5.60
C GLY A 148 -12.70 9.11 6.99
N ASP A 149 -13.43 7.99 7.12
CA ASP A 149 -13.78 7.46 8.43
C ASP A 149 -12.52 6.91 9.12
N THR A 150 -12.14 7.52 10.24
CA THR A 150 -10.93 7.21 10.98
C THR A 150 -11.33 6.87 12.41
N HIS A 151 -11.12 5.61 12.81
CA HIS A 151 -11.74 5.06 14.01
C HIS A 151 -10.79 4.16 14.81
N ILE A 152 -11.17 3.93 16.06
CA ILE A 152 -10.59 2.94 16.97
C ILE A 152 -11.74 2.01 17.36
N TYR A 153 -11.54 0.69 17.26
CA TYR A 153 -12.52 -0.28 17.75
C TYR A 153 -12.61 -0.27 19.27
N ASP A 154 -13.81 -0.50 19.81
CA ASP A 154 -14.05 -0.46 21.27
C ASP A 154 -13.18 -1.47 22.04
N ASP A 155 -12.88 -2.62 21.44
CA ASP A 155 -12.03 -3.67 22.02
C ASP A 155 -10.53 -3.45 21.82
N HIS A 156 -10.14 -2.29 21.24
CA HIS A 156 -8.76 -1.85 21.09
C HIS A 156 -8.38 -0.68 22.01
N LEU A 157 -9.33 -0.13 22.78
CA LEU A 157 -9.09 1.06 23.60
C LEU A 157 -7.94 0.89 24.61
N ALA A 158 -7.89 -0.25 25.30
CA ALA A 158 -6.84 -0.52 26.30
C ALA A 158 -5.44 -0.60 25.64
N GLN A 159 -5.37 -1.15 24.43
CA GLN A 159 -4.16 -1.28 23.64
C GLN A 159 -3.66 0.08 23.13
N VAL A 160 -4.58 0.95 22.73
CA VAL A 160 -4.28 2.33 22.35
C VAL A 160 -3.77 3.12 23.56
N GLU A 161 -4.42 3.02 24.72
CA GLU A 161 -3.97 3.66 25.96
C GLU A 161 -2.56 3.20 26.35
N GLU A 162 -2.27 1.89 26.25
CA GLU A 162 -0.93 1.35 26.46
C GLU A 162 0.08 1.94 25.47
N GLN A 163 -0.26 2.02 24.19
CA GLN A 163 0.62 2.59 23.16
C GLN A 163 0.92 4.07 23.40
N LEU A 164 -0.09 4.86 23.79
CA LEU A 164 0.03 6.29 24.10
C LEU A 164 0.88 6.57 25.34
N SER A 165 1.05 5.59 26.23
CA SER A 165 1.93 5.73 27.41
C SER A 165 3.42 5.60 27.10
N ARG A 166 3.78 5.20 25.87
CA ARG A 166 5.15 4.90 25.47
C ARG A 166 5.79 6.08 24.73
N GLU A 167 7.01 6.43 25.12
CA GLU A 167 7.81 7.42 24.41
C GLU A 167 8.28 6.86 23.04
N PRO A 168 8.06 7.56 21.92
CA PRO A 168 8.53 7.11 20.61
C PRO A 168 10.06 7.00 20.53
N PHE A 169 10.57 5.93 19.93
CA PHE A 169 11.97 5.84 19.52
C PHE A 169 12.19 6.64 18.22
N PRO A 170 13.46 6.99 17.90
CA PRO A 170 13.80 7.55 16.59
C PRO A 170 13.31 6.65 15.44
N TYR A 171 12.91 7.27 14.33
CA TYR A 171 12.49 6.52 13.15
C TYR A 171 13.63 5.62 12.62
N PRO A 172 13.31 4.42 12.09
CA PRO A 172 14.26 3.62 11.36
C PRO A 172 14.66 4.32 10.05
N SER A 173 15.65 3.76 9.36
CA SER A 173 15.98 4.13 7.98
C SER A 173 15.72 2.94 7.06
N LEU A 174 15.16 3.18 5.88
CA LEU A 174 15.02 2.14 4.86
C LEU A 174 16.20 2.22 3.87
N ARG A 175 16.88 1.10 3.65
CA ARG A 175 17.84 0.92 2.58
C ARG A 175 17.24 0.04 1.49
N ILE A 176 17.29 0.51 0.25
CA ILE A 176 16.95 -0.27 -0.95
C ILE A 176 18.27 -0.71 -1.60
N ASN A 177 18.61 -1.99 -1.48
CA ASN A 177 19.90 -2.57 -1.83
C ASN A 177 20.15 -2.67 -3.35
N ARG A 178 19.08 -2.67 -4.15
CA ARG A 178 19.15 -2.85 -5.60
C ARG A 178 18.13 -1.96 -6.30
N LYS A 179 18.53 -1.39 -7.44
CA LYS A 179 17.62 -0.76 -8.40
C LYS A 179 17.33 -1.73 -9.55
N PRO A 180 16.20 -2.45 -9.54
CA PRO A 180 15.77 -3.24 -10.69
C PRO A 180 15.46 -2.37 -11.92
N THR A 181 15.37 -3.01 -13.08
CA THR A 181 14.96 -2.37 -14.35
C THR A 181 13.54 -1.82 -14.30
N SER A 182 12.63 -2.53 -13.60
CA SER A 182 11.23 -2.15 -13.44
C SER A 182 10.81 -2.11 -11.97
N ILE A 183 9.76 -1.33 -11.66
CA ILE A 183 9.09 -1.35 -10.36
C ILE A 183 8.50 -2.72 -10.01
N PHE A 184 8.31 -3.59 -11.00
CA PHE A 184 7.75 -4.93 -10.82
C PHE A 184 8.80 -5.99 -10.49
N ASP A 185 10.10 -5.69 -10.61
CA ASP A 185 11.17 -6.68 -10.41
C ASP A 185 11.86 -6.56 -9.05
N TYR A 186 11.28 -5.81 -8.10
CA TYR A 186 11.76 -5.81 -6.71
C TYR A 186 11.40 -7.12 -6.00
N ASN A 187 12.31 -7.60 -5.18
CA ASN A 187 12.16 -8.78 -4.33
C ASN A 187 12.28 -8.36 -2.85
N PHE A 188 11.89 -9.26 -1.94
CA PHE A 188 11.92 -8.99 -0.51
C PHE A 188 13.32 -8.59 -0.02
N GLU A 189 14.34 -9.27 -0.52
CA GLU A 189 15.74 -9.10 -0.13
C GLU A 189 16.34 -7.75 -0.56
N ASP A 190 15.66 -7.02 -1.43
CA ASP A 190 16.09 -5.69 -1.85
C ASP A 190 15.86 -4.63 -0.76
N PHE A 191 15.08 -4.94 0.28
CA PHE A 191 14.68 -3.98 1.31
C PHE A 191 15.26 -4.34 2.67
N GLU A 192 15.85 -3.35 3.32
CA GLU A 192 16.42 -3.52 4.64
C GLU A 192 16.03 -2.35 5.54
N VAL A 193 15.41 -2.66 6.67
CA VAL A 193 15.06 -1.68 7.69
C VAL A 193 16.19 -1.60 8.70
N LEU A 194 16.90 -0.48 8.71
CA LEU A 194 18.04 -0.22 9.58
C LEU A 194 17.60 0.51 10.84
N ASN A 195 18.26 0.19 11.95
CA ASN A 195 18.09 0.88 13.25
C ASN A 195 16.66 0.87 13.79
N TYR A 196 15.83 -0.10 13.39
CA TYR A 196 14.48 -0.23 13.91
C TYR A 196 14.49 -0.63 15.38
N GLN A 197 14.04 0.28 16.22
CA GLN A 197 13.80 0.06 17.63
C GLN A 197 12.30 0.13 17.86
N HIS A 198 11.76 -0.86 18.55
CA HIS A 198 10.34 -0.92 18.84
C HIS A 198 10.10 -1.36 20.27
N HIS A 199 9.00 -0.90 20.83
CA HIS A 199 8.48 -1.40 22.11
C HIS A 199 7.93 -2.82 21.96
N ALA A 200 7.60 -3.47 23.08
CA ALA A 200 7.00 -4.80 23.06
C ALA A 200 5.70 -4.82 22.24
N THR A 201 5.46 -5.91 21.50
CA THR A 201 4.24 -6.09 20.70
C THR A 201 2.99 -5.97 21.56
N ILE A 202 2.03 -5.16 21.12
CA ILE A 202 0.69 -5.11 21.68
C ILE A 202 -0.22 -5.95 20.77
N LYS A 203 -1.00 -6.87 21.35
CA LYS A 203 -1.91 -7.74 20.59
C LYS A 203 -3.34 -7.21 20.67
N ALA A 204 -4.04 -7.20 19.54
CA ALA A 204 -5.48 -6.93 19.49
C ALA A 204 -6.16 -7.89 18.51
N PRO A 205 -7.45 -8.20 18.73
CA PRO A 205 -8.24 -9.02 17.80
C PRO A 205 -8.52 -8.24 16.50
N ILE A 206 -8.58 -8.95 15.37
CA ILE A 206 -9.05 -8.37 14.10
C ILE A 206 -10.57 -8.28 14.15
N ALA A 207 -11.14 -7.13 13.81
CA ALA A 207 -12.57 -7.00 13.57
C ALA A 207 -12.91 -7.57 12.19
N VAL A 208 -13.84 -8.54 12.15
CA VAL A 208 -14.36 -9.17 10.92
C VAL A 208 -15.81 -8.77 10.73
#